data_AF-X1TNC2-F1
#
_entry.id   AF-X1TNC2-F1
#
_cell.length_a   1.000
_cell.length_b   1.000
_cell.length_c   1.000
_cell.angle_alpha   90.00
_cell.angle_beta   90.00
_cell.angle_gamma   90.00
#
_symmetry.space_group_name_H-M   'P 1'
#
loop_
_entity.id
_entity.type
_entity.pdbx_description
1 polymer ?
#
loop_
_entity_poly.entity_id
_entity_poly.type
_entity_poly.pdbx_seq_one_letter_code
_entity_poly.pdbx_strand_id
1 'polypeptide(L)'
;GGAEKMSKDGKNRGEIILPGEAGFGDYINLFGQRIPRFAIKPLDRKKWITQKWPLSDLLIRDHLEGKHYIAVLGKYYPGYAIFDIDSRSKAEAGEIRARAGLDKSNSMMYSSESKDSHHIIWIPEYHGKPPTLNLLGDVLKNFIRMEGIEIYPQRRRPIRLPFGPHQPLLDIEYMGLDSWKQKLYWYEKLNPLDLSSISHHQLILDFEPGPGKLELPSNIFQEAEFLLKEGLQQPSSRRHSQWLILNYLFRQNVPKET
;
A
#
# COMPACT_ATOMS: atom_id res chain seq x y z
N GLY A 1 0.10 36.52 -26.42
CA GLY A 1 -0.44 35.20 -26.79
C GLY A 1 0.64 34.17 -26.58
N GLY A 2 0.67 33.56 -25.39
CA GLY A 2 1.61 32.50 -25.05
C GLY A 2 0.91 31.16 -25.20
N ALA A 3 1.36 30.34 -26.15
CA ALA A 3 0.89 28.98 -26.29
C ALA A 3 1.57 28.12 -25.21
N GLU A 4 0.79 27.69 -24.23
CA GLU A 4 1.19 26.70 -23.23
C GLU A 4 1.50 25.37 -23.92
N LYS A 5 2.71 24.87 -23.71
CA LYS A 5 3.11 23.52 -24.10
C LYS A 5 2.38 22.53 -23.20
N MET A 6 1.30 21.94 -23.71
CA MET A 6 0.72 20.73 -23.12
C MET A 6 1.77 19.62 -23.11
N SER A 7 2.04 19.11 -21.90
CA SER A 7 2.87 17.95 -21.63
C SER A 7 2.39 16.74 -22.44
N LYS A 8 3.33 16.08 -23.13
CA LYS A 8 3.15 14.85 -23.92
C LYS A 8 3.50 13.59 -23.12
N ASP A 9 3.11 13.52 -21.85
CA ASP A 9 3.31 12.31 -21.02
C ASP A 9 2.06 11.41 -20.96
N GLY A 10 1.40 11.22 -22.10
CA GLY A 10 0.43 10.13 -22.28
C GLY A 10 1.16 8.82 -22.52
N LYS A 11 1.68 8.18 -21.46
CA LYS A 11 2.33 6.85 -21.58
C LYS A 11 1.31 5.73 -21.40
N ASN A 12 1.10 5.00 -22.50
CA ASN A 12 0.66 3.61 -22.65
C ASN A 12 0.39 2.86 -21.32
N ARG A 13 -0.84 2.97 -20.83
CA ARG A 13 -1.53 1.79 -20.30
C ARG A 13 -1.93 0.95 -21.53
N GLY A 14 -2.09 -0.36 -21.39
CA GLY A 14 -2.44 -1.25 -22.52
C GLY A 14 -3.61 -0.74 -23.35
N GLU A 15 -3.82 -1.32 -24.54
CA GLU A 15 -4.92 -1.00 -25.45
C GLU A 15 -6.21 -0.63 -24.68
N ILE A 16 -6.85 0.48 -25.06
CA ILE A 16 -8.08 0.96 -24.42
C ILE A 16 -9.10 -0.19 -24.47
N ILE A 17 -9.30 -0.86 -23.33
CA ILE A 17 -10.31 -1.91 -23.18
C ILE A 17 -11.66 -1.25 -23.43
N LEU A 18 -12.42 -1.71 -24.42
CA LEU A 18 -13.76 -1.20 -24.69
C LEU A 18 -14.77 -1.77 -23.66
N PRO A 19 -15.96 -1.14 -23.48
CA PRO A 19 -16.98 -1.67 -22.60
C PRO A 19 -17.29 -3.15 -22.93
N GLY A 20 -17.09 -4.04 -21.97
CA GLY A 20 -17.36 -5.48 -22.14
C GLY A 20 -16.17 -6.32 -22.61
N GLU A 21 -15.04 -5.69 -22.96
CA GLU A 21 -13.80 -6.40 -23.32
C GLU A 21 -12.93 -6.77 -22.11
N ALA A 22 -13.20 -6.15 -20.94
CA ALA A 22 -12.48 -6.44 -19.70
C ALA A 22 -12.54 -7.94 -19.39
N GLY A 23 -11.37 -8.57 -19.42
CA GLY A 23 -11.19 -10.00 -19.32
C GLY A 23 -11.00 -10.48 -17.90
N PHE A 24 -11.18 -11.77 -17.71
CA PHE A 24 -10.85 -12.43 -16.44
C PHE A 24 -9.33 -12.38 -16.16
N GLY A 25 -8.51 -12.37 -17.22
CA GLY A 25 -7.06 -12.19 -17.12
C GLY A 25 -6.70 -10.83 -16.50
N ASP A 26 -7.33 -9.76 -16.96
CA ASP A 26 -7.11 -8.39 -16.45
C ASP A 26 -7.48 -8.30 -14.97
N TYR A 27 -8.63 -8.87 -14.60
CA TYR A 27 -9.09 -8.95 -13.22
C TYR A 27 -8.05 -9.62 -12.30
N ILE A 28 -7.51 -10.78 -12.70
CA ILE A 28 -6.50 -11.50 -11.90
C ILE A 28 -5.19 -10.72 -11.84
N ASN A 29 -4.74 -10.19 -12.98
CA ASN A 29 -3.50 -9.42 -13.08
C ASN A 29 -3.53 -8.18 -12.19
N LEU A 30 -4.70 -7.60 -11.98
CA LEU A 30 -4.91 -6.48 -11.10
C LEU A 30 -5.09 -6.92 -9.63
N PHE A 31 -6.13 -7.71 -9.32
CA PHE A 31 -6.53 -7.98 -7.94
C PHE A 31 -5.99 -9.27 -7.33
N GLY A 32 -5.77 -10.30 -8.16
CA GLY A 32 -5.52 -11.67 -7.68
C GLY A 32 -4.08 -11.92 -7.21
N GLN A 33 -3.92 -12.49 -6.02
CA GLN A 33 -2.64 -13.01 -5.52
C GLN A 33 -2.79 -14.49 -5.18
N ARG A 34 -2.18 -15.37 -6.00
CA ARG A 34 -2.43 -16.82 -5.93
C ARG A 34 -1.72 -17.55 -4.78
N ILE A 35 -0.63 -16.97 -4.30
CA ILE A 35 0.27 -17.56 -3.29
C ILE A 35 0.64 -16.50 -2.25
N PRO A 36 1.11 -16.85 -1.04
CA PRO A 36 1.26 -18.20 -0.50
C PRO A 36 -0.04 -18.81 0.05
N ARG A 37 -1.07 -17.99 0.31
CA ARG A 37 -2.34 -18.42 0.90
C ARG A 37 -3.47 -17.45 0.55
N PHE A 38 -4.70 -17.92 0.69
CA PHE A 38 -5.91 -17.13 0.52
C PHE A 38 -6.94 -17.50 1.60
N ALA A 39 -8.08 -16.82 1.65
CA ALA A 39 -9.17 -17.17 2.54
C ALA A 39 -10.49 -17.27 1.77
N ILE A 40 -11.33 -18.23 2.20
CA ILE A 40 -12.68 -18.46 1.67
C ILE A 40 -13.68 -18.18 2.79
N LYS A 41 -14.75 -17.45 2.49
CA LYS A 41 -15.92 -17.34 3.37
C LYS A 41 -17.17 -17.80 2.61
N PRO A 42 -17.75 -18.96 2.95
CA PRO A 42 -19.05 -19.37 2.45
C PRO A 42 -20.13 -18.33 2.81
N LEU A 43 -21.12 -18.10 1.94
CA LEU A 43 -22.15 -17.08 2.15
C LEU A 43 -23.00 -17.31 3.41
N ASP A 44 -23.25 -18.58 3.73
CA ASP A 44 -24.01 -19.04 4.90
C ASP A 44 -23.22 -18.95 6.21
N ARG A 45 -21.92 -18.63 6.15
CA ARG A 45 -21.02 -18.63 7.30
C ARG A 45 -20.45 -17.26 7.57
N LYS A 46 -20.35 -16.92 8.86
CA LYS A 46 -19.74 -15.66 9.30
C LYS A 46 -18.20 -15.68 9.27
N LYS A 47 -17.55 -16.84 9.16
CA LYS A 47 -16.10 -17.01 9.40
C LYS A 47 -15.30 -17.27 8.12
N TRP A 48 -14.18 -16.57 7.99
CA TRP A 48 -13.14 -16.83 6.98
C TRP A 48 -12.34 -18.10 7.30
N ILE A 49 -12.09 -18.92 6.29
CA ILE A 49 -11.29 -20.15 6.35
C ILE A 49 -10.04 -19.96 5.50
N THR A 50 -8.87 -19.98 6.13
CA THR A 50 -7.59 -19.83 5.41
C THR A 50 -7.21 -21.13 4.70
N GLN A 51 -6.80 -21.01 3.44
CA GLN A 51 -6.32 -22.09 2.59
C GLN A 51 -4.83 -21.88 2.28
N LYS A 52 -4.01 -22.93 2.44
CA LYS A 52 -2.54 -22.88 2.29
C LYS A 52 -2.02 -23.45 0.96
N TRP A 53 -2.90 -23.57 -0.02
CA TRP A 53 -2.61 -24.06 -1.37
C TRP A 53 -2.88 -22.95 -2.41
N PRO A 54 -2.40 -23.07 -3.65
CA PRO A 54 -2.55 -22.02 -4.66
C PRO A 54 -4.01 -21.73 -5.04
N LEU A 55 -4.41 -20.46 -5.06
CA LEU A 55 -5.76 -20.06 -5.49
C LEU A 55 -6.01 -20.37 -6.98
N SER A 56 -7.02 -21.20 -7.25
CA SER A 56 -7.45 -21.58 -8.60
C SER A 56 -8.39 -20.54 -9.23
N ASP A 57 -8.45 -20.53 -10.57
CA ASP A 57 -9.34 -19.66 -11.33
C ASP A 57 -10.81 -19.93 -11.04
N LEU A 58 -11.16 -21.20 -10.85
CA LEU A 58 -12.53 -21.62 -10.55
C LEU A 58 -13.07 -20.91 -9.31
N LEU A 59 -12.26 -20.82 -8.24
CA LEU A 59 -12.67 -20.14 -7.01
C LEU A 59 -12.85 -18.63 -7.19
N ILE A 60 -12.01 -18.00 -8.01
CA ILE A 60 -12.18 -16.57 -8.31
C ILE A 60 -13.45 -16.34 -9.13
N ARG A 61 -13.73 -17.20 -10.12
CA ARG A 61 -14.98 -17.15 -10.90
C ARG A 61 -16.19 -17.35 -10.02
N ASP A 62 -16.16 -18.35 -9.14
CA ASP A 62 -17.22 -18.60 -8.18
C ASP A 62 -17.45 -17.40 -7.25
N HIS A 63 -16.39 -16.66 -6.88
CA HIS A 63 -16.53 -15.41 -6.15
C HIS A 63 -17.25 -14.32 -6.95
N LEU A 64 -16.87 -14.15 -8.21
CA LEU A 64 -17.48 -13.19 -9.13
C LEU A 64 -18.93 -13.55 -9.48
N GLU A 65 -19.29 -14.83 -9.39
CA GLU A 65 -20.64 -15.36 -9.53
C GLU A 65 -21.44 -15.34 -8.21
N GLY A 66 -20.82 -14.96 -7.10
CA GLY A 66 -21.48 -14.87 -5.80
C GLY A 66 -21.72 -16.20 -5.10
N LYS A 67 -21.00 -17.28 -5.43
CA LYS A 67 -21.15 -18.57 -4.72
C LYS A 67 -20.48 -18.55 -3.35
N HIS A 68 -19.41 -17.76 -3.19
CA HIS A 68 -18.71 -17.56 -1.92
C HIS A 68 -17.81 -16.32 -2.01
N TYR A 69 -17.24 -15.89 -0.88
CA TYR A 69 -16.23 -14.83 -0.89
C TYR A 69 -14.83 -15.42 -0.94
N ILE A 70 -13.98 -14.84 -1.79
CA ILE A 70 -12.54 -15.07 -1.80
C ILE A 70 -11.84 -13.81 -1.30
N ALA A 71 -10.84 -14.00 -0.45
CA ALA A 71 -9.94 -12.96 0.00
C ALA A 71 -8.48 -13.36 -0.23
N VAL A 72 -7.66 -12.41 -0.65
CA VAL A 72 -6.26 -12.63 -1.01
C VAL A 72 -5.34 -11.68 -0.26
N LEU A 73 -4.08 -12.08 -0.09
CA LEU A 73 -3.04 -11.19 0.43
C LEU A 73 -2.63 -10.15 -0.61
N GLY A 74 -1.93 -9.10 -0.16
CA GLY A 74 -1.36 -8.11 -1.08
C GLY A 74 -0.21 -8.63 -1.92
N LYS A 75 -0.22 -8.25 -3.20
CA LYS A 75 0.96 -8.25 -4.07
C LYS A 75 2.03 -7.33 -3.48
N TYR A 76 3.30 -7.61 -3.77
CA TYR A 76 4.38 -6.72 -3.36
C TYR A 76 4.23 -5.31 -3.99
N TYR A 77 3.78 -5.25 -5.24
CA TYR A 77 3.41 -4.04 -5.97
C TYR A 77 1.89 -4.04 -6.26
N PRO A 78 1.04 -3.58 -5.33
CA PRO A 78 -0.40 -3.60 -5.54
C PRO A 78 -0.84 -2.53 -6.56
N GLY A 79 -1.55 -2.93 -7.61
CA GLY A 79 -2.17 -2.02 -8.58
C GLY A 79 -3.48 -1.38 -8.08
N TYR A 80 -3.86 -1.64 -6.83
CA TYR A 80 -5.05 -1.09 -6.20
C TYR A 80 -4.83 -0.90 -4.70
N ALA A 81 -5.64 -0.06 -4.08
CA ALA A 81 -5.74 0.04 -2.63
C ALA A 81 -7.20 0.19 -2.21
N ILE A 82 -7.51 -0.23 -0.98
CA ILE A 82 -8.85 -0.18 -0.38
C ILE A 82 -8.76 0.43 1.02
N PHE A 83 -9.51 1.49 1.27
CA PHE A 83 -9.83 1.95 2.62
C PHE A 83 -11.01 1.13 3.09
N ASP A 84 -10.83 0.45 4.23
CA ASP A 84 -11.88 -0.29 4.91
C ASP A 84 -12.35 0.54 6.11
N ILE A 85 -13.60 1.00 6.02
CA ILE A 85 -14.20 1.98 6.92
C ILE A 85 -15.41 1.32 7.58
N ASP A 86 -15.23 0.84 8.80
CA ASP A 86 -16.27 0.19 9.58
C ASP A 86 -17.03 1.17 10.48
N SER A 87 -18.32 0.90 10.69
CA SER A 87 -19.19 1.62 11.65
C SER A 87 -19.26 3.14 11.42
N ARG A 88 -19.28 3.58 10.16
CA ARG A 88 -19.41 4.98 9.74
C ARG A 88 -20.53 5.13 8.74
N SER A 89 -21.25 6.23 8.80
CA SER A 89 -22.26 6.56 7.78
C SER A 89 -21.61 6.76 6.41
N LYS A 90 -22.40 6.63 5.34
CA LYS A 90 -21.95 6.91 3.96
C LYS A 90 -21.40 8.33 3.81
N ALA A 91 -22.01 9.31 4.50
CA ALA A 91 -21.56 10.70 4.47
C ALA A 91 -20.16 10.84 5.08
N GLU A 92 -19.93 10.26 6.28
CA GLU A 92 -18.61 10.25 6.92
C GLU A 92 -17.56 9.53 6.07
N ALA A 93 -17.91 8.39 5.45
CA ALA A 93 -17.01 7.69 4.53
C ALA A 93 -16.65 8.58 3.31
N GLY A 94 -17.61 9.38 2.82
CA GLY A 94 -17.38 10.37 1.77
C GLY A 94 -16.45 11.51 2.19
N GLU A 95 -16.55 11.97 3.43
CA GLU A 95 -15.62 12.97 3.97
C GLU A 95 -14.20 12.42 4.14
N ILE A 96 -14.07 11.19 4.64
CA ILE A 96 -12.76 10.49 4.75
C ILE A 96 -12.14 10.35 3.35
N ARG A 97 -12.94 9.93 2.35
CA ARG A 97 -12.52 9.87 0.95
C ARG A 97 -11.95 11.20 0.47
N ALA A 98 -12.69 12.29 0.67
CA ALA A 98 -12.29 13.62 0.23
C ALA A 98 -10.99 14.10 0.93
N ARG A 99 -10.86 13.85 2.24
CA ARG A 99 -9.62 14.18 2.99
C ARG A 99 -8.40 13.41 2.50
N ALA A 100 -8.59 12.22 1.94
CA ALA A 100 -7.52 11.44 1.31
C ALA A 100 -7.14 11.94 -0.10
N GLY A 101 -7.77 12.99 -0.62
CA GLY A 101 -7.61 13.43 -2.02
C GLY A 101 -8.30 12.51 -3.03
N LEU A 102 -9.25 11.69 -2.56
CA LEU A 102 -10.03 10.81 -3.41
C LEU A 102 -11.39 11.41 -3.74
N ASP A 103 -11.85 11.17 -4.96
CA ASP A 103 -13.14 11.57 -5.48
C ASP A 103 -13.66 10.55 -6.50
N LYS A 104 -14.75 10.88 -7.20
CA LYS A 104 -15.36 10.01 -8.20
C LYS A 104 -14.51 9.73 -9.43
N SER A 105 -13.52 10.58 -9.72
CA SER A 105 -12.64 10.44 -10.88
C SER A 105 -11.48 9.47 -10.64
N ASN A 106 -11.11 9.24 -9.38
CA ASN A 106 -9.93 8.43 -9.02
C ASN A 106 -10.24 7.27 -8.06
N SER A 107 -11.50 7.09 -7.64
CA SER A 107 -11.90 5.99 -6.78
C SER A 107 -13.35 5.55 -6.99
N MET A 108 -13.71 4.38 -6.45
CA MET A 108 -15.10 3.90 -6.37
C MET A 108 -15.42 3.51 -4.93
N MET A 109 -16.63 3.84 -4.46
CA MET A 109 -17.13 3.42 -3.15
C MET A 109 -18.17 2.30 -3.28
N TYR A 110 -18.05 1.25 -2.49
CA TYR A 110 -19.03 0.16 -2.39
C TYR A 110 -19.26 -0.27 -0.95
N SER A 111 -20.40 -0.88 -0.67
CA SER A 111 -20.69 -1.38 0.67
C SER A 111 -19.95 -2.68 0.96
N SER A 112 -19.66 -2.90 2.24
CA SER A 112 -19.28 -4.19 2.77
C SER A 112 -20.53 -5.00 3.16
N GLU A 113 -20.34 -6.18 3.78
CA GLU A 113 -21.45 -6.99 4.32
C GLU A 113 -22.07 -6.38 5.58
N SER A 114 -21.24 -5.70 6.38
CA SER A 114 -21.66 -5.10 7.64
C SER A 114 -22.40 -3.80 7.37
N LYS A 115 -23.43 -3.54 8.18
CA LYS A 115 -24.13 -2.25 8.16
C LYS A 115 -23.12 -1.13 8.44
N ASP A 116 -23.29 0.00 7.77
CA ASP A 116 -22.45 1.20 7.93
C ASP A 116 -20.95 0.89 7.76
N SER A 117 -20.64 -0.04 6.86
CA SER A 117 -19.27 -0.45 6.54
C SER A 117 -19.02 -0.30 5.04
N HIS A 118 -17.97 0.44 4.70
CA HIS A 118 -17.73 0.98 3.37
C HIS A 118 -16.32 0.66 2.92
N HIS A 119 -16.18 0.28 1.67
CA HIS A 119 -14.90 0.14 1.01
C HIS A 119 -14.76 1.22 -0.06
N ILE A 120 -13.62 1.88 -0.08
CA ILE A 120 -13.24 2.81 -1.15
C ILE A 120 -12.06 2.18 -1.87
N ILE A 121 -12.17 1.88 -3.16
CA ILE A 121 -11.08 1.33 -3.97
C ILE A 121 -10.52 2.39 -4.92
N TRP A 122 -9.19 2.47 -5.05
CA TRP A 122 -8.51 3.38 -5.98
C TRP A 122 -7.22 2.76 -6.53
N ILE A 123 -6.55 3.49 -7.41
CA ILE A 123 -5.26 3.11 -8.01
C ILE A 123 -4.17 3.99 -7.38
N PRO A 124 -3.34 3.46 -6.46
CA PRO A 124 -2.20 4.21 -5.94
C PRO A 124 -1.03 4.18 -6.92
N GLU A 125 -0.30 5.28 -7.01
CA GLU A 125 0.87 5.40 -7.88
C GLU A 125 2.02 6.12 -7.16
N TYR A 126 3.26 5.79 -7.51
CA TYR A 126 4.44 6.56 -7.12
C TYR A 126 5.43 6.52 -8.28
N HIS A 127 5.79 7.69 -8.81
CA HIS A 127 6.64 7.84 -10.02
C HIS A 127 6.18 7.01 -11.22
N GLY A 128 4.90 7.09 -11.59
CA GLY A 128 4.41 6.38 -12.79
C GLY A 128 4.08 4.90 -12.58
N LYS A 129 4.27 4.35 -11.36
CA LYS A 129 4.23 2.90 -11.10
C LYS A 129 3.47 2.56 -9.82
N PRO A 130 2.91 1.33 -9.72
CA PRO A 130 2.36 0.84 -8.45
C PRO A 130 3.42 0.89 -7.33
N PRO A 131 3.08 1.42 -6.14
CA PRO A 131 4.01 1.50 -5.01
C PRO A 131 4.30 0.10 -4.45
N THR A 132 5.28 -0.03 -3.55
CA THR A 132 5.38 -1.25 -2.73
C THR A 132 4.34 -1.23 -1.61
N LEU A 133 3.98 -2.40 -1.06
CA LEU A 133 3.13 -2.47 0.16
C LEU A 133 3.68 -1.64 1.32
N ASN A 134 5.00 -1.61 1.48
CA ASN A 134 5.63 -0.85 2.56
C ASN A 134 5.45 0.65 2.30
N LEU A 135 5.77 1.12 1.09
CA LEU A 135 5.60 2.53 0.73
C LEU A 135 4.16 2.99 0.89
N LEU A 136 3.19 2.22 0.38
CA LEU A 136 1.77 2.52 0.55
C LEU A 136 1.39 2.64 2.04
N GLY A 137 1.83 1.69 2.86
CA GLY A 137 1.58 1.69 4.29
C GLY A 137 2.24 2.86 5.01
N ASP A 138 3.49 3.19 4.66
CA ASP A 138 4.27 4.24 5.30
C ASP A 138 3.71 5.64 4.99
N VAL A 139 3.34 5.90 3.72
CA VAL A 139 2.70 7.15 3.28
C VAL A 139 1.38 7.36 4.02
N LEU A 140 0.53 6.34 4.09
CA LEU A 140 -0.83 6.47 4.62
C LEU A 140 -0.94 6.26 6.13
N LYS A 141 0.15 5.85 6.80
CA LYS A 141 0.13 5.44 8.22
C LYS A 141 -0.54 6.46 9.14
N ASN A 142 -0.15 7.73 9.00
CA ASN A 142 -0.67 8.80 9.84
C ASN A 142 -2.15 9.08 9.56
N PHE A 143 -2.54 9.11 8.28
CA PHE A 143 -3.92 9.30 7.84
C PHE A 143 -4.83 8.20 8.40
N ILE A 144 -4.45 6.93 8.18
CA ILE A 144 -5.21 5.76 8.64
C ILE A 144 -5.41 5.78 10.16
N ARG A 145 -4.35 6.13 10.92
CA ARG A 145 -4.43 6.23 12.38
C ARG A 145 -5.35 7.34 12.84
N MET A 146 -5.32 8.50 12.18
CA MET A 146 -6.14 9.66 12.52
C MET A 146 -7.62 9.40 12.23
N GLU A 147 -7.93 8.76 11.10
CA GLU A 147 -9.31 8.44 10.72
C GLU A 147 -9.85 7.19 11.43
N GLY A 148 -8.97 6.35 11.99
CA GLY A 148 -9.35 5.11 12.66
C GLY A 148 -9.88 4.05 11.69
N ILE A 149 -9.28 3.96 10.50
CA ILE A 149 -9.68 3.04 9.41
C ILE A 149 -8.59 1.98 9.18
N GLU A 150 -8.81 1.04 8.24
CA GLU A 150 -7.77 0.14 7.75
C GLU A 150 -7.44 0.39 6.27
N ILE A 151 -6.22 0.03 5.86
CA ILE A 151 -5.78 0.04 4.45
C ILE A 151 -5.49 -1.39 3.99
N TYR A 152 -5.89 -1.67 2.76
CA TYR A 152 -5.60 -2.90 2.06
C TYR A 152 -5.07 -2.59 0.65
N PRO A 153 -4.34 -3.53 0.03
CA PRO A 153 -4.02 -4.84 0.57
C PRO A 153 -2.87 -4.82 1.60
N GLN A 154 -2.76 -5.90 2.40
CA GLN A 154 -1.71 -6.05 3.42
C GLN A 154 -0.93 -7.36 3.22
N ARG A 155 0.30 -7.40 3.76
CA ARG A 155 1.18 -8.58 3.62
C ARG A 155 0.64 -9.84 4.28
N ARG A 156 -0.07 -9.71 5.42
CA ARG A 156 -0.46 -10.84 6.26
C ARG A 156 -1.97 -11.01 6.45
N ARG A 157 -2.75 -9.96 6.18
CA ARG A 157 -4.21 -9.95 6.31
C ARG A 157 -4.84 -9.99 4.92
N PRO A 158 -5.62 -11.04 4.59
CA PRO A 158 -6.27 -11.13 3.30
C PRO A 158 -7.46 -10.17 3.25
N ILE A 159 -7.65 -9.51 2.11
CA ILE A 159 -8.81 -8.67 1.82
C ILE A 159 -9.68 -9.35 0.77
N ARG A 160 -11.01 -9.20 0.91
CA ARG A 160 -11.94 -9.72 -0.07
C ARG A 160 -11.63 -9.15 -1.45
N LEU A 161 -11.64 -10.03 -2.44
CA LEU A 161 -11.55 -9.62 -3.83
C LEU A 161 -12.70 -8.65 -4.19
N PRO A 162 -12.45 -7.62 -5.00
CA PRO A 162 -13.49 -6.65 -5.37
C PRO A 162 -14.51 -7.19 -6.37
N PHE A 163 -15.61 -6.47 -6.53
CA PHE A 163 -16.61 -6.66 -7.59
C PHE A 163 -17.40 -7.96 -7.58
N GLY A 164 -17.42 -8.68 -6.46
CA GLY A 164 -18.43 -9.71 -6.23
C GLY A 164 -19.85 -9.10 -6.23
N PRO A 165 -20.91 -9.91 -6.45
CA PRO A 165 -22.28 -9.41 -6.56
C PRO A 165 -22.81 -8.82 -5.24
N HIS A 166 -22.29 -9.25 -4.09
CA HIS A 166 -22.65 -8.72 -2.77
C HIS A 166 -21.81 -7.50 -2.34
N GLN A 167 -21.24 -6.79 -3.31
CA GLN A 167 -20.52 -5.52 -3.13
C GLN A 167 -21.16 -4.46 -4.04
N PRO A 168 -22.36 -3.97 -3.68
CA PRO A 168 -23.04 -2.93 -4.45
C PRO A 168 -22.27 -1.61 -4.36
N LEU A 169 -22.16 -0.93 -5.50
CA LEU A 169 -21.55 0.39 -5.59
C LEU A 169 -22.50 1.44 -5.01
N LEU A 170 -21.91 2.43 -4.37
CA LEU A 170 -22.62 3.49 -3.64
C LEU A 170 -22.54 4.85 -4.33
N ASP A 171 -21.55 5.04 -5.21
CA ASP A 171 -21.42 6.24 -6.02
C ASP A 171 -22.50 6.29 -7.10
N ILE A 172 -23.15 7.45 -7.27
CA ILE A 172 -24.30 7.64 -8.17
C ILE A 172 -23.94 7.25 -9.60
N GLU A 173 -22.74 7.62 -10.05
CA GLU A 173 -22.21 7.37 -11.39
C GLU A 173 -22.06 5.88 -11.71
N TYR A 174 -21.95 5.03 -10.68
CA TYR A 174 -21.74 3.60 -10.81
C TYR A 174 -22.94 2.77 -10.30
N MET A 175 -24.02 3.43 -9.87
CA MET A 175 -25.27 2.76 -9.51
C MET A 175 -25.86 2.09 -10.76
N GLY A 176 -26.06 0.78 -10.71
CA GLY A 176 -26.56 -0.02 -11.83
C GLY A 176 -25.49 -0.78 -12.62
N LEU A 177 -24.22 -0.71 -12.21
CA LEU A 177 -23.22 -1.65 -12.72
C LEU A 177 -23.39 -3.02 -12.05
N ASP A 178 -24.07 -3.94 -12.74
CA ASP A 178 -24.42 -5.25 -12.17
C ASP A 178 -23.33 -6.30 -12.38
N SER A 179 -22.56 -6.20 -13.47
CA SER A 179 -21.51 -7.17 -13.78
C SER A 179 -20.13 -6.73 -13.29
N TRP A 180 -19.33 -7.67 -12.79
CA TRP A 180 -17.94 -7.39 -12.41
C TRP A 180 -17.09 -6.85 -13.57
N LYS A 181 -17.42 -7.23 -14.82
CA LYS A 181 -16.74 -6.74 -16.04
C LYS A 181 -16.96 -5.24 -16.24
N GLN A 182 -18.19 -4.78 -16.06
CA GLN A 182 -18.48 -3.34 -16.14
C GLN A 182 -17.80 -2.57 -15.02
N LYS A 183 -17.82 -3.12 -13.78
CA LYS A 183 -17.12 -2.51 -12.65
C LYS A 183 -15.61 -2.41 -12.90
N LEU A 184 -15.00 -3.47 -13.44
CA LEU A 184 -13.59 -3.50 -13.82
C LEU A 184 -13.27 -2.47 -14.92
N TYR A 185 -14.06 -2.43 -15.98
CA TYR A 185 -13.92 -1.44 -17.05
C TYR A 185 -13.89 0.00 -16.52
N TRP A 186 -14.81 0.34 -15.62
CA TRP A 186 -14.84 1.67 -14.99
C TRP A 186 -13.69 1.90 -14.03
N TYR A 187 -13.28 0.87 -13.29
CA TYR A 187 -12.12 0.93 -12.43
C TYR A 187 -10.83 1.26 -13.21
N GLU A 188 -10.61 0.63 -14.36
CA GLU A 188 -9.42 0.85 -15.19
C GLU A 188 -9.35 2.26 -15.79
N LYS A 189 -10.49 2.96 -15.83
CA LYS A 189 -10.61 4.35 -16.26
C LYS A 189 -10.39 5.38 -15.16
N LEU A 190 -10.22 4.94 -13.91
CA LEU A 190 -9.93 5.85 -12.82
C LEU A 190 -8.57 6.53 -13.02
N ASN A 191 -8.52 7.81 -12.68
CA ASN A 191 -7.26 8.52 -12.54
C ASN A 191 -6.49 7.93 -11.34
N PRO A 192 -5.18 7.71 -11.46
CA PRO A 192 -4.36 7.31 -10.33
C PRO A 192 -4.22 8.44 -9.33
N LEU A 193 -4.04 8.08 -8.06
CA LEU A 193 -3.59 9.01 -7.04
C LEU A 193 -2.08 8.84 -6.85
N ASP A 194 -1.31 9.89 -7.16
CA ASP A 194 0.11 9.92 -6.85
C ASP A 194 0.31 10.09 -5.34
N LEU A 195 0.96 9.11 -4.72
CA LEU A 195 1.24 9.12 -3.29
C LEU A 195 2.12 10.31 -2.89
N SER A 196 2.92 10.87 -3.80
CA SER A 196 3.73 12.06 -3.52
C SER A 196 2.90 13.30 -3.16
N SER A 197 1.63 13.34 -3.57
CA SER A 197 0.73 14.48 -3.30
C SER A 197 0.02 14.39 -1.95
N ILE A 198 0.17 13.30 -1.20
CA ILE A 198 -0.49 13.14 0.09
C ILE A 198 0.16 14.06 1.13
N SER A 199 -0.61 14.73 1.96
CA SER A 199 -0.05 15.61 3.00
C SER A 199 0.53 14.80 4.17
N HIS A 200 1.49 15.37 4.91
CA HIS A 200 1.99 14.83 6.20
C HIS A 200 2.77 13.52 6.16
N HIS A 201 3.39 13.21 5.03
CA HIS A 201 4.35 12.12 4.91
C HIS A 201 5.68 12.65 4.39
N GLN A 202 6.80 12.13 4.91
CA GLN A 202 8.13 12.51 4.48
C GLN A 202 8.70 11.38 3.61
N LEU A 203 8.66 11.55 2.28
CA LEU A 203 9.33 10.64 1.34
C LEU A 203 10.74 11.09 0.98
N ILE A 204 11.01 12.37 1.20
CA ILE A 204 12.29 12.98 0.89
C ILE A 204 12.94 13.35 2.22
N LEU A 205 14.04 12.68 2.52
CA LEU A 205 14.97 13.10 3.54
C LEU A 205 15.83 14.19 2.91
N ASP A 206 15.42 15.44 3.05
CA ASP A 206 16.24 16.61 2.72
C ASP A 206 17.34 16.73 3.78
N PHE A 207 18.30 15.82 3.72
CA PHE A 207 19.53 15.92 4.47
C PHE A 207 20.52 16.70 3.62
N GLU A 208 20.65 18.00 3.89
CA GLU A 208 21.81 18.75 3.44
C GLU A 208 23.01 18.19 4.21
N PRO A 209 24.00 17.56 3.53
CA PRO A 209 25.23 17.19 4.21
C PRO A 209 25.82 18.46 4.82
N GLY A 210 25.90 18.51 6.15
CA GLY A 210 26.52 19.63 6.84
C GLY A 210 27.93 19.90 6.30
N PRO A 211 28.48 21.10 6.47
CA PRO A 211 29.76 21.50 5.89
C PRO A 211 30.97 20.66 6.36
N GLY A 212 30.77 19.73 7.30
CA GLY A 212 31.79 18.80 7.77
C GLY A 212 32.11 17.74 6.72
N LYS A 213 33.38 17.64 6.34
CA LYS A 213 33.88 16.40 5.73
C LYS A 213 33.73 15.30 6.78
N LEU A 214 33.06 14.21 6.43
CA LEU A 214 33.07 13.01 7.24
C LEU A 214 34.54 12.54 7.35
N GLU A 215 35.16 12.76 8.49
CA GLU A 215 36.47 12.19 8.76
C GLU A 215 36.26 10.69 8.95
N LEU A 216 36.72 9.89 7.98
CA LEU A 216 36.72 8.45 8.12
C LEU A 216 37.95 8.06 8.95
N PRO A 217 37.79 7.21 9.97
CA PRO A 217 38.92 6.74 10.74
C PRO A 217 39.89 5.97 9.83
N SER A 218 41.16 6.33 9.87
CA SER A 218 42.19 5.68 9.04
C SER A 218 42.61 4.30 9.57
N ASN A 219 42.24 4.00 10.82
CA ASN A 219 42.57 2.75 11.50
C ASN A 219 41.63 2.49 12.67
N ILE A 220 41.70 1.26 13.21
CA ILE A 220 40.83 0.78 14.31
C ILE A 220 40.94 1.62 15.60
N PHE A 221 42.07 2.29 15.84
CA PHE A 221 42.26 3.10 17.06
C PHE A 221 41.57 4.45 16.93
N GLN A 222 41.70 5.10 15.77
CA GLN A 222 40.94 6.31 15.47
C GLN A 222 39.43 6.04 15.45
N GLU A 223 39.01 4.88 14.94
CA GLU A 223 37.60 4.48 14.98
C GLU A 223 37.09 4.33 16.42
N ALA A 224 37.88 3.69 17.30
CA ALA A 224 37.55 3.58 18.71
C ALA A 224 37.52 4.94 19.44
N GLU A 225 38.45 5.85 19.11
CA GLU A 225 38.49 7.21 19.66
C GLU A 225 37.28 8.04 19.22
N PHE A 226 36.89 7.95 17.95
CA PHE A 226 35.68 8.59 17.42
C PHE A 226 34.42 8.03 18.07
N LEU A 227 34.34 6.71 18.26
CA LEU A 227 33.23 6.06 18.97
C LEU A 227 33.12 6.54 20.43
N LEU A 228 34.24 6.81 21.10
CA LEU A 228 34.29 7.33 22.46
C LEU A 228 33.85 8.80 22.57
N LYS A 229 34.26 9.64 21.61
CA LYS A 229 34.00 11.09 21.62
C LYS A 229 32.62 11.44 21.09
N GLU A 230 32.30 10.92 19.92
CA GLU A 230 31.15 11.35 19.11
C GLU A 230 30.03 10.29 19.06
N GLY A 231 30.30 9.08 19.55
CA GLY A 231 29.38 7.96 19.44
C GLY A 231 29.37 7.32 18.05
N LEU A 232 28.30 6.60 17.73
CA LEU A 232 28.21 5.81 16.50
C LEU A 232 27.99 6.69 15.25
N GLN A 233 29.03 6.87 14.44
CA GLN A 233 28.98 7.71 13.22
C GLN A 233 28.44 6.98 11.98
N GLN A 234 28.44 5.65 11.98
CA GLN A 234 27.98 4.82 10.87
C GLN A 234 27.32 3.52 11.37
N PRO A 235 26.44 2.88 10.58
CA PRO A 235 25.80 1.63 10.99
C PRO A 235 26.82 0.58 11.41
N SER A 236 26.73 0.14 12.67
CA SER A 236 27.59 -0.89 13.25
C SER A 236 26.84 -1.63 14.34
N SER A 237 27.32 -2.81 14.70
CA SER A 237 26.74 -3.57 15.81
C SER A 237 27.28 -3.07 17.14
N ARG A 238 26.41 -3.00 18.17
CA ARG A 238 26.81 -2.67 19.54
C ARG A 238 28.04 -3.47 20.01
N ARG A 239 28.06 -4.77 19.69
CA ARG A 239 29.17 -5.68 20.03
C ARG A 239 30.49 -5.25 19.37
N HIS A 240 30.45 -4.85 18.10
CA HIS A 240 31.64 -4.40 17.38
C HIS A 240 32.19 -3.09 17.94
N SER A 241 31.33 -2.10 18.18
CA SER A 241 31.72 -0.82 18.78
C SER A 241 32.29 -1.00 20.19
N GLN A 242 31.67 -1.84 21.02
CA GLN A 242 32.17 -2.16 22.36
C GLN A 242 33.55 -2.83 22.31
N TRP A 243 33.76 -3.77 21.39
CA TRP A 243 35.06 -4.43 21.24
C TRP A 243 36.16 -3.44 20.82
N LEU A 244 35.88 -2.52 19.89
CA LEU A 244 36.83 -1.48 19.46
C LEU A 244 37.22 -0.58 20.63
N ILE A 245 36.23 -0.07 21.38
CA ILE A 245 36.46 0.78 22.55
C ILE A 245 37.27 0.04 23.62
N LEU A 246 36.91 -1.21 23.94
CA LEU A 246 37.62 -1.99 24.95
C LEU A 246 39.07 -2.29 24.54
N ASN A 247 39.31 -2.61 23.27
CA ASN A 247 40.65 -2.88 22.75
C ASN A 247 41.51 -1.61 22.79
N TYR A 248 40.94 -0.46 22.42
CA TYR A 248 41.58 0.84 22.52
C TYR A 248 41.97 1.19 23.97
N LEU A 249 41.03 1.11 24.91
CA LEU A 249 41.30 1.41 26.33
C LEU A 249 42.34 0.47 26.94
N PHE A 250 42.28 -0.82 26.60
CA PHE A 250 43.27 -1.81 27.03
C PHE A 250 44.69 -1.47 26.54
N ARG A 251 44.82 -1.02 25.29
CA ARG A 251 46.11 -0.65 24.69
C ARG A 251 46.69 0.67 25.23
N GLN A 252 45.83 1.54 25.75
CA GLN A 252 46.21 2.81 26.39
C GLN A 252 46.58 2.65 27.88
N ASN A 253 46.63 1.41 28.42
CA ASN A 253 46.86 1.15 29.85
C ASN A 253 45.89 1.91 30.78
N VAL A 254 44.67 2.22 30.31
CA VAL A 254 43.65 2.85 31.17
C VAL A 254 43.23 1.81 32.23
N PRO A 255 43.40 2.11 33.53
CA PRO A 255 42.99 1.19 34.59
C PRO A 255 41.49 0.90 34.51
N LYS A 256 41.08 -0.31 34.90
CA LYS A 256 39.66 -0.72 34.91
C LYS A 256 38.78 0.04 35.92
N GLU A 257 39.34 1.00 36.66
CA GLU A 257 38.74 1.58 37.88
C GLU A 257 38.17 3.00 37.70
N THR A 258 37.95 3.47 36.47
CA THR A 258 37.19 4.71 36.20
C THR A 258 35.82 4.41 35.60
#